data_AF-A0A0S7EKX4-F1
#
_entry.id   AF-A0A0S7EKX4-F1
#
_cell.length_a   1.000
_cell.length_b   1.000
_cell.length_c   1.000
_cell.angle_alpha   90.00
_cell.angle_beta   90.00
_cell.angle_gamma   90.00
#
_symmetry.space_group_name_H-M   'P 1'
#
loop_
_entity.id
_entity.type
_entity.pdbx_description
1 polymer ?
#
loop_
_entity_poly.entity_id
_entity_poly.type
_entity_poly.pdbx_seq_one_letter_code
_entity_poly.pdbx_strand_id
1 'polypeptide(L)'
;AEFLYKKLFSQREPEEEGAPKRRGRQSPNANLIKTTVFFFLESELHEHAAYLVDSLWECGAELLKDWECMISLLLDDPMPGEEALTDRQETALIEIMLCTVRQAAECHPPVGRGTGKRVMTAKEKKTQLDDRTRITELFAVALP
;
A
#
# COMPACT_ATOMS: atom_id res chain seq x y z
N ALA A 1 11.30 -7.18 -8.84
CA ALA A 1 10.56 -6.61 -7.70
C ALA A 1 11.01 -7.16 -6.36
N GLU A 2 11.18 -8.47 -6.20
CA GLU A 2 11.65 -9.05 -4.92
C GLU A 2 13.00 -8.46 -4.45
N PHE A 3 13.93 -8.20 -5.37
CA PHE A 3 15.17 -7.48 -5.07
C PHE A 3 14.93 -6.06 -4.54
N LEU A 4 14.01 -5.31 -5.18
CA LEU A 4 13.63 -3.97 -4.74
C LEU A 4 12.98 -4.03 -3.35
N TYR A 5 12.06 -4.98 -3.14
CA TYR A 5 11.40 -5.17 -1.87
C TYR A 5 12.41 -5.47 -0.76
N LYS A 6 13.31 -6.43 -0.98
CA LYS A 6 14.40 -6.73 -0.03
C LYS A 6 15.32 -5.53 0.20
N LYS A 7 15.62 -4.74 -0.83
CA LYS A 7 16.52 -3.58 -0.72
C LYS A 7 15.87 -2.38 -0.02
N LEU A 8 14.58 -2.13 -0.24
CA LEU A 8 13.85 -1.01 0.36
C LEU A 8 13.31 -1.32 1.75
N PHE A 9 12.99 -2.58 2.04
CA PHE A 9 12.24 -2.96 3.24
C PHE A 9 13.01 -3.94 4.16
N SER A 10 14.33 -4.09 4.00
CA SER A 10 15.17 -4.97 4.83
C SER A 10 15.31 -4.52 6.28
N GLN A 11 14.93 -3.29 6.62
CA GLN A 11 15.01 -2.72 7.97
C GLN A 11 13.70 -2.84 8.76
N ARG A 12 12.83 -3.82 8.47
CA ARG A 12 11.64 -4.06 9.28
C ARG A 12 12.11 -4.43 10.70
N GLU A 13 12.03 -3.49 11.64
CA GLU A 13 12.42 -3.75 13.02
C GLU A 13 11.54 -4.88 13.58
N PRO A 14 12.12 -5.83 14.35
CA PRO A 14 11.34 -6.86 14.98
C PRO A 14 10.31 -6.21 15.92
N GLU A 15 9.04 -6.57 15.78
CA GLU A 15 8.00 -6.14 16.71
C GLU A 15 8.38 -6.63 18.12
N GLU A 16 8.45 -5.71 19.10
CA GLU A 16 8.61 -6.10 20.50
C GLU A 16 7.37 -6.88 20.95
N GLU A 17 7.55 -8.18 21.25
CA GLU A 17 6.49 -9.04 21.77
C GLU A 17 5.93 -8.47 23.09
N GLY A 18 4.71 -7.92 23.04
CA GLY A 18 3.99 -7.40 24.21
C GLY A 18 3.66 -5.90 24.18
N ALA A 19 4.17 -5.14 23.21
CA ALA A 19 3.79 -3.74 23.03
C ALA A 19 2.39 -3.61 22.42
N PRO A 20 1.62 -2.53 22.74
CA PRO A 20 0.36 -2.26 22.07
C PRO A 20 0.59 -2.13 20.55
N LYS A 21 -0.26 -2.80 19.77
CA LYS A 21 -0.14 -2.86 18.31
C LYS A 21 -0.29 -1.44 17.75
N ARG A 22 0.82 -0.84 17.30
CA ARG A 22 0.81 0.50 16.72
C ARG A 22 0.05 0.46 15.39
N ARG A 23 -0.85 1.42 15.17
CA ARG A 23 -1.70 1.53 13.98
C ARG A 23 -1.57 2.92 13.36
N GLY A 24 -2.11 3.09 12.16
CA GLY A 24 -2.09 4.38 11.47
C GLY A 24 -0.66 4.90 11.26
N ARG A 25 -0.42 6.19 11.52
CA ARG A 25 0.91 6.82 11.38
C ARG A 25 2.00 6.21 12.27
N GLN A 26 1.61 5.57 13.39
CA GLN A 26 2.57 4.93 14.30
C GLN A 26 2.90 3.49 13.89
N SER A 27 2.22 2.96 12.87
CA SER A 27 2.48 1.62 12.32
C SER A 27 3.93 1.49 11.87
N PRO A 28 4.58 0.33 12.06
CA PRO A 28 5.90 0.06 11.47
C PRO A 28 5.89 0.18 9.94
N ASN A 29 4.72 0.11 9.30
CA ASN A 29 4.57 0.28 7.86
C ASN A 29 4.63 1.74 7.38
N ALA A 30 4.46 2.73 8.28
CA ALA A 30 4.39 4.14 7.89
C ALA A 30 5.64 4.60 7.13
N ASN A 31 6.82 4.28 7.65
CA ASN A 31 8.10 4.61 7.00
C ASN A 31 8.32 3.84 5.69
N LEU A 32 7.81 2.61 5.60
CA LEU A 32 7.92 1.79 4.38
C LEU A 32 6.98 2.34 3.28
N ILE A 33 5.78 2.79 3.65
CA ILE A 33 4.86 3.48 2.73
C ILE A 33 5.49 4.78 2.23
N LYS A 34 6.04 5.61 3.12
CA LYS A 34 6.78 6.84 2.73
C LYS A 34 7.95 6.54 1.81
N THR A 35 8.73 5.49 2.09
CA THR A 35 9.82 5.02 1.22
C THR A 35 9.30 4.60 -0.16
N THR A 36 8.13 3.98 -0.23
CA THR A 36 7.50 3.58 -1.50
C THR A 36 7.07 4.81 -2.31
N VAL A 37 6.50 5.82 -1.65
CA VAL A 37 6.15 7.12 -2.27
C VAL A 37 7.40 7.83 -2.79
N PHE A 38 8.46 7.89 -1.99
CA PHE A 38 9.73 8.50 -2.40
C PHE A 38 10.32 7.76 -3.60
N PHE A 39 10.36 6.43 -3.55
CA PHE A 39 10.82 5.61 -4.67
C PHE A 39 10.01 5.87 -5.95
N PHE A 40 8.69 5.95 -5.85
CA PHE A 40 7.82 6.25 -6.99
C PHE A 40 8.16 7.61 -7.61
N LEU A 41 8.29 8.65 -6.78
CA LEU A 41 8.56 10.03 -7.23
C LEU A 41 9.95 10.23 -7.83
N GLU A 42 10.97 9.55 -7.30
CA GLU A 42 12.35 9.63 -7.80
C GLU A 42 12.60 8.70 -8.99
N SER A 43 11.75 7.68 -9.19
CA SER A 43 11.90 6.78 -10.32
C SER A 43 11.40 7.41 -11.62
N GLU A 44 12.30 7.71 -12.55
CA GLU A 44 11.94 8.08 -13.94
C GLU A 44 11.36 6.89 -14.73
N LEU A 45 11.41 5.68 -14.16
CA LEU A 45 11.04 4.43 -14.84
C LEU A 45 9.56 4.03 -14.67
N HIS A 46 8.85 4.62 -13.71
CA HIS A 46 7.47 4.24 -13.40
C HIS A 46 6.55 5.43 -13.63
N GLU A 47 6.17 5.68 -14.89
CA GLU A 47 5.18 6.72 -15.21
C GLU A 47 3.79 6.45 -14.60
N HIS A 48 3.53 5.24 -14.07
CA HIS A 48 2.22 4.87 -13.53
C HIS A 48 2.36 4.02 -12.26
N ALA A 49 1.73 4.45 -11.16
CA ALA A 49 1.76 3.74 -9.88
C ALA A 49 1.25 2.29 -9.98
N ALA A 50 0.34 2.03 -10.92
CA ALA A 50 -0.25 0.71 -11.14
C ALA A 50 0.79 -0.38 -11.43
N TYR A 51 1.86 -0.08 -12.19
CA TYR A 51 2.91 -1.05 -12.47
C TYR A 51 3.87 -1.26 -11.29
N LEU A 52 4.10 -0.21 -10.49
CA LEU A 52 4.88 -0.32 -9.26
C LEU A 52 4.15 -1.22 -8.26
N VAL A 53 2.87 -0.96 -8.03
CA VAL A 53 2.02 -1.76 -7.14
C VAL A 53 1.96 -3.21 -7.58
N ASP A 54 1.69 -3.47 -8.87
CA ASP A 54 1.64 -4.83 -9.42
C ASP A 54 2.96 -5.59 -9.25
N SER A 55 4.08 -4.89 -9.49
CA SER A 55 5.40 -5.48 -9.33
C SER A 55 5.65 -5.90 -7.87
N LEU A 56 5.20 -5.08 -6.90
CA LEU A 56 5.38 -5.35 -5.48
C LEU A 56 4.34 -6.32 -4.91
N TRP A 57 3.23 -6.56 -5.60
CA TRP A 57 2.05 -7.27 -5.07
C TRP A 57 2.37 -8.63 -4.45
N GLU A 58 3.14 -9.47 -5.15
CA GLU A 58 3.45 -10.84 -4.70
C GLU A 58 4.33 -10.89 -3.44
N CYS A 59 5.15 -9.86 -3.20
CA CYS A 59 6.13 -9.84 -2.09
C CYS A 59 5.79 -8.83 -0.98
N GLY A 60 4.93 -7.85 -1.26
CA GLY A 60 4.62 -6.73 -0.38
C GLY A 60 3.12 -6.49 -0.17
N ALA A 61 2.26 -7.47 -0.45
CA ALA A 61 0.81 -7.33 -0.27
C ALA A 61 0.39 -6.87 1.13
N GLU A 62 1.10 -7.30 2.18
CA GLU A 62 0.82 -6.88 3.56
C GLU A 62 0.99 -5.37 3.74
N LEU A 63 2.08 -4.81 3.20
CA LEU A 63 2.37 -3.38 3.20
C LEU A 63 1.38 -2.61 2.31
N LEU A 64 1.14 -3.10 1.09
CA LEU A 64 0.30 -2.43 0.09
C LEU A 64 -1.18 -2.39 0.49
N LYS A 65 -1.62 -3.29 1.36
CA LYS A 65 -3.00 -3.35 1.87
C LYS A 65 -3.16 -2.71 3.25
N ASP A 66 -2.13 -2.06 3.78
CA ASP A 66 -2.25 -1.28 5.02
C ASP A 66 -2.90 0.09 4.74
N TRP A 67 -4.15 0.07 4.24
CA TRP A 67 -4.92 1.27 3.90
C TRP A 67 -5.20 2.14 5.11
N GLU A 68 -5.34 1.54 6.30
CA GLU A 68 -5.49 2.29 7.56
C GLU A 68 -4.27 3.18 7.82
N CYS A 69 -3.06 2.66 7.60
CA CYS A 69 -1.83 3.45 7.66
C CYS A 69 -1.77 4.53 6.58
N MET A 70 -2.13 4.20 5.33
CA MET A 70 -2.16 5.19 4.23
C MET A 70 -3.14 6.34 4.50
N ILE A 71 -4.36 6.03 4.97
CA ILE A 71 -5.37 7.03 5.35
C ILE A 71 -4.85 7.90 6.50
N SER A 72 -4.27 7.30 7.54
CA SER A 72 -3.75 8.05 8.69
C SER A 72 -2.59 8.97 8.29
N LEU A 73 -1.72 8.55 7.37
CA LEU A 73 -0.65 9.40 6.82
C LEU A 73 -1.17 10.63 6.07
N LEU A 74 -2.36 10.54 5.48
CA LEU A 74 -3.01 11.62 4.73
C LEU A 74 -3.88 12.53 5.62
N LEU A 75 -4.49 12.00 6.67
CA LEU A 75 -5.52 12.71 7.45
C LEU A 75 -5.07 13.13 8.86
N ASP A 76 -4.25 12.33 9.53
CA ASP A 76 -3.83 12.64 10.90
C ASP A 76 -2.65 13.62 10.90
N ASP A 77 -2.58 14.46 11.94
CA ASP A 77 -1.46 15.39 12.14
C ASP A 77 -0.11 14.65 12.23
N PRO A 78 0.98 15.23 11.69
CA PRO A 78 2.33 14.69 11.85
C PRO A 78 2.73 14.56 13.32
N MET A 79 3.46 13.49 13.65
CA MET A 79 4.02 13.32 15.00
C MET A 79 5.08 14.40 15.28
N PRO A 80 5.34 14.74 16.56
CA PRO A 80 6.41 15.67 16.91
C PRO A 80 7.76 15.25 16.31
N GLY A 81 8.36 16.13 15.50
CA GLY A 81 9.64 15.86 14.81
C GLY A 81 9.51 15.09 13.49
N GLU A 82 8.30 14.71 13.09
CA GLU A 82 8.02 14.12 11.79
C GLU A 82 7.78 15.22 10.74
N GLU A 83 8.45 15.14 9.60
CA GLU A 83 8.13 16.00 8.47
C GLU A 83 6.76 15.60 7.87
N ALA A 84 5.91 16.62 7.66
CA ALA A 84 4.65 16.47 6.94
C ALA A 84 4.91 16.01 5.50
N LEU A 85 3.94 15.30 4.93
CA LEU A 85 3.99 15.01 3.50
C LEU A 85 3.83 16.32 2.73
N THR A 86 4.60 16.46 1.66
CA THR A 86 4.37 17.53 0.67
C THR A 86 3.17 17.18 -0.22
N ASP A 87 2.52 18.17 -0.82
CA ASP A 87 1.40 17.96 -1.75
C ASP A 87 1.71 16.92 -2.85
N ARG A 88 2.96 16.92 -3.34
CA ARG A 88 3.42 15.96 -4.35
C ARG A 88 3.50 14.53 -3.79
N GLN A 89 3.92 14.37 -2.54
CA GLN A 89 3.96 13.08 -1.85
C GLN A 89 2.56 12.59 -1.48
N GLU A 90 1.67 13.48 -1.05
CA GLU A 90 0.26 13.14 -0.80
C GLU A 90 -0.43 12.66 -2.08
N THR A 91 -0.25 13.39 -3.18
CA THR A 91 -0.79 13.01 -4.49
C THR A 91 -0.30 11.63 -4.92
N ALA A 92 1.01 11.38 -4.79
CA ALA A 92 1.60 10.07 -5.08
C ALA A 92 1.07 8.97 -4.16
N LEU A 93 0.90 9.25 -2.86
CA LEU A 93 0.35 8.30 -1.89
C LEU A 93 -1.10 7.95 -2.25
N ILE A 94 -1.92 8.92 -2.65
CA ILE A 94 -3.30 8.70 -3.11
C ILE A 94 -3.29 7.84 -4.38
N GLU A 95 -2.42 8.10 -5.34
CA GLU A 95 -2.33 7.31 -6.58
C GLU A 95 -1.92 5.85 -6.30
N ILE A 96 -0.92 5.64 -5.43
CA ILE A 96 -0.50 4.32 -4.98
C ILE A 96 -1.66 3.62 -4.26
N MET A 97 -2.29 4.28 -3.29
CA MET A 97 -3.42 3.75 -2.52
C MET A 97 -4.59 3.35 -3.43
N LEU A 98 -4.93 4.18 -4.41
CA LEU A 98 -5.96 3.86 -5.41
C LEU A 98 -5.58 2.62 -6.21
N CYS A 99 -4.32 2.50 -6.63
CA CYS A 99 -3.83 1.32 -7.34
C CYS A 99 -3.90 0.05 -6.49
N THR A 100 -3.58 0.12 -5.19
CA THR A 100 -3.68 -1.05 -4.30
C THR A 100 -5.12 -1.46 -4.03
N VAL A 101 -6.03 -0.50 -3.84
CA VAL A 101 -7.48 -0.74 -3.71
C VAL A 101 -8.03 -1.41 -4.96
N ARG A 102 -7.69 -0.89 -6.15
CA ARG A 102 -8.12 -1.44 -7.43
C ARG A 102 -7.62 -2.88 -7.61
N GLN A 103 -6.32 -3.13 -7.38
CA GLN A 103 -5.75 -4.46 -7.56
C GLN A 103 -6.30 -5.49 -6.55
N ALA A 104 -6.58 -5.08 -5.31
CA ALA A 104 -7.26 -5.94 -4.32
C ALA A 104 -8.71 -6.25 -4.72
N ALA A 105 -9.48 -5.23 -5.13
CA ALA A 105 -10.89 -5.38 -5.45
C ALA A 105 -11.12 -6.13 -6.77
N GLU A 106 -10.30 -5.88 -7.79
CA GLU A 106 -10.46 -6.45 -9.13
C GLU A 106 -9.73 -7.79 -9.30
N CYS A 107 -8.69 -8.06 -8.50
CA CYS A 107 -7.85 -9.26 -8.58
C CYS A 107 -7.28 -9.54 -9.99
N HIS A 108 -7.03 -8.50 -10.78
CA HIS A 108 -6.34 -8.61 -12.05
C HIS A 108 -5.20 -7.58 -12.17
N PRO A 109 -4.09 -7.94 -12.84
CA PRO A 109 -2.99 -7.01 -13.09
C PRO A 109 -3.42 -5.77 -13.89
N PRO A 110 -2.62 -4.69 -13.91
CA PRO A 110 -2.83 -3.57 -14.81
C PRO A 110 -2.75 -3.99 -16.28
N VAL A 111 -3.21 -3.11 -17.16
CA VAL A 111 -3.20 -3.32 -18.61
C VAL A 111 -1.79 -3.68 -19.09
N GLY A 112 -1.68 -4.70 -19.94
CA GLY A 112 -0.39 -5.18 -20.46
C GLY A 112 0.39 -6.12 -19.54
N ARG A 113 -0.11 -6.44 -18.34
CA ARG A 113 0.47 -7.45 -17.42
C ARG A 113 -0.39 -8.70 -17.24
N GLY A 114 -1.66 -8.66 -17.61
CA GLY A 114 -2.58 -9.79 -17.46
C GLY A 114 -2.36 -10.91 -18.48
N THR A 115 -2.36 -12.16 -18.02
CA THR A 115 -2.38 -13.37 -18.87
C THR A 115 -3.82 -13.85 -19.09
N GLY A 116 -4.55 -13.24 -20.03
CA GLY A 116 -5.91 -13.67 -20.41
C GLY A 116 -6.91 -13.76 -19.25
N LYS A 117 -8.04 -14.46 -19.45
CA LYS A 117 -9.05 -14.69 -18.40
C LYS A 117 -8.55 -15.76 -17.41
N ARG A 118 -7.73 -15.34 -16.43
CA ARG A 118 -7.32 -16.21 -15.32
C ARG A 118 -8.52 -16.52 -14.43
N VAL A 119 -8.73 -17.81 -14.13
CA VAL A 119 -9.75 -18.26 -13.18
C VAL A 119 -9.19 -18.11 -11.76
N MET A 120 -9.89 -17.38 -10.90
CA MET A 120 -9.52 -17.25 -9.49
C MET A 120 -9.82 -18.54 -8.71
N THR A 121 -8.87 -18.95 -7.90
CA THR A 121 -9.00 -20.02 -6.91
C THR A 121 -10.00 -19.63 -5.82
N ALA A 122 -10.53 -20.62 -5.08
CA ALA A 122 -11.42 -20.36 -3.95
C ALA A 122 -10.75 -19.51 -2.86
N LYS A 123 -9.44 -19.69 -2.64
CA LYS A 123 -8.65 -18.89 -1.70
C LYS A 123 -8.58 -17.43 -2.14
N GLU A 124 -8.25 -17.18 -3.41
CA GLU A 124 -8.20 -15.80 -3.95
C GLU A 124 -9.57 -15.12 -3.90
N LYS A 125 -10.66 -15.84 -4.20
CA LYS A 125 -12.03 -15.30 -4.10
C LYS A 125 -12.39 -14.91 -2.66
N LYS A 126 -12.00 -15.73 -1.68
CA LYS A 126 -12.21 -15.40 -0.26
C LYS A 126 -11.41 -14.16 0.12
N THR A 127 -10.11 -14.12 -0.20
CA THR A 127 -9.26 -12.95 0.07
C THR A 127 -9.82 -11.69 -0.58
N GLN A 128 -10.28 -11.75 -1.83
CA GLN A 128 -10.92 -10.63 -2.51
C GLN A 128 -12.16 -10.12 -1.78
N LEU A 129 -13.01 -11.02 -1.28
CA LEU A 129 -14.21 -10.64 -0.53
C LEU A 129 -13.84 -9.96 0.80
N ASP A 130 -12.87 -10.52 1.52
CA ASP A 130 -12.37 -9.97 2.78
C ASP A 130 -11.75 -8.58 2.56
N ASP A 131 -10.91 -8.43 1.52
CA ASP A 131 -10.33 -7.16 1.11
C ASP A 131 -11.41 -6.13 0.77
N ARG A 132 -12.40 -6.49 -0.07
CA ARG A 132 -13.50 -5.58 -0.46
C ARG A 132 -14.32 -5.12 0.73
N THR A 133 -14.59 -6.01 1.68
CA THR A 133 -15.29 -5.68 2.92
C THR A 133 -14.49 -4.65 3.71
N ARG A 134 -13.19 -4.91 3.93
CA ARG A 134 -12.29 -4.00 4.66
C ARG A 134 -12.13 -2.64 3.97
N ILE A 135 -11.97 -2.61 2.65
CA ILE A 135 -11.93 -1.37 1.85
C ILE A 135 -13.22 -0.58 2.10
N THR A 136 -14.38 -1.24 1.98
CA THR A 136 -15.67 -0.58 2.13
C THR A 136 -15.82 0.03 3.53
N GLU A 137 -15.47 -0.71 4.59
CA GLU A 137 -15.55 -0.25 5.98
C GLU A 137 -14.63 0.95 6.25
N LEU A 138 -13.37 0.89 5.81
CA LEU A 138 -12.40 1.98 6.03
C LEU A 138 -12.78 3.25 5.25
N PHE A 139 -13.02 3.11 3.94
CA PHE A 139 -13.22 4.26 3.06
C PHE A 139 -14.62 4.87 3.16
N ALA A 140 -15.63 4.12 3.65
CA ALA A 140 -16.94 4.71 3.97
C ALA A 140 -16.85 5.83 5.02
N VAL A 141 -15.86 5.77 5.91
CA VAL A 141 -15.61 6.78 6.95
C VAL A 141 -14.62 7.85 6.46
N ALA A 142 -13.61 7.47 5.67
CA ALA A 142 -12.50 8.35 5.32
C ALA A 142 -12.69 9.20 4.04
N LEU A 143 -13.59 8.82 3.12
CA LEU A 143 -13.86 9.57 1.88
C LEU A 143 -14.85 10.77 1.93
N PRO A 144 -15.82 10.89 2.86
CA PRO A 144 -16.91 11.88 2.81
C PRO A 144 -16.51 13.35 2.72
#